data_AF-A0A7V9J3E3-F1
#
_entry.id   AF-A0A7V9J3E3-F1
#
_cell.length_a   1.000
_cell.length_b   1.000
_cell.length_c   1.000
_cell.angle_alpha   90.00
_cell.angle_beta   90.00
_cell.angle_gamma   90.00
#
_symmetry.space_group_name_H-M   'P 1'
#
loop_
_entity.id
_entity.type
_entity.pdbx_description
1 polymer ?
#
loop_
_entity_poly.entity_id
_entity_poly.type
_entity_poly.pdbx_seq_one_letter_code
_entity_poly.pdbx_strand_id
1 'polypeptide(L)'
;VNEMGITSPLFLDENTSSGNFVGFGSGYDPLPEPDNDGIDVEAFALFIRSTKAPSRGAITDDVRLGQKQFDAIGCAVCHVSPIVTAAPGTLINAGALTVPYALGNKILRPFSDFLLHDIGTGDGIPIQPTPEFAETANKMRTAPLWGLRTRNRLMHDGLSFTKNDAIQRHAGQAAAVRDAFNALDDTGKAQLMSFLESL
;
A
#
# COMPACT_ATOMS: atom_id res chain seq x y z
N VAL A 1 -14.69 -15.04 -13.07
CA VAL A 1 -14.63 -14.08 -14.19
C VAL A 1 -14.76 -12.72 -13.55
N ASN A 2 -13.68 -11.94 -13.50
CA ASN A 2 -13.65 -10.63 -12.85
C ASN A 2 -13.97 -9.57 -13.90
N GLU A 3 -15.25 -9.40 -14.17
CA GLU A 3 -15.78 -8.37 -15.04
C GLU A 3 -16.68 -7.45 -14.20
N MET A 4 -16.65 -6.15 -14.52
CA MET A 4 -17.44 -5.13 -13.85
C MET A 4 -18.76 -4.80 -14.59
N GLY A 5 -18.97 -5.36 -15.79
CA GLY A 5 -20.11 -5.08 -16.67
C GLY A 5 -20.12 -3.65 -17.21
N ILE A 6 -18.92 -3.11 -17.42
CA ILE A 6 -18.64 -1.79 -17.99
C ILE A 6 -17.30 -1.93 -18.71
N THR A 7 -17.28 -1.62 -20.00
CA THR A 7 -16.02 -1.59 -20.77
C THR A 7 -15.25 -0.27 -20.56
N SER A 8 -13.96 -0.33 -20.83
CA SER A 8 -13.04 0.80 -20.69
C SER A 8 -11.94 0.74 -21.73
N PRO A 9 -11.10 1.79 -21.90
CA PRO A 9 -9.99 1.74 -22.84
C PRO A 9 -8.98 0.61 -22.56
N LEU A 10 -8.98 0.04 -21.34
CA LEU A 10 -8.13 -1.09 -20.95
C LEU A 10 -8.80 -2.45 -21.15
N PHE A 11 -10.13 -2.49 -21.23
CA PHE A 11 -10.95 -3.70 -21.34
C PHE A 11 -12.13 -3.38 -22.26
N LEU A 12 -11.92 -3.49 -23.56
CA LEU A 12 -12.89 -3.09 -24.59
C LEU A 12 -13.96 -4.15 -24.86
N ASP A 13 -13.73 -5.38 -24.42
CA ASP A 13 -14.59 -6.52 -24.72
C ASP A 13 -15.28 -7.00 -23.44
N GLU A 14 -16.61 -7.06 -23.48
CA GLU A 14 -17.42 -7.74 -22.45
C GLU A 14 -17.22 -9.27 -22.48
N ASN A 15 -17.38 -9.90 -21.33
CA ASN A 15 -17.30 -11.33 -21.17
C ASN A 15 -18.58 -12.02 -21.62
N THR A 16 -18.50 -13.34 -21.74
CA THR A 16 -19.69 -14.15 -22.01
C THR A 16 -20.40 -14.51 -20.70
N SER A 17 -21.74 -14.47 -20.70
CA SER A 17 -22.55 -14.93 -19.57
C SER A 17 -23.12 -16.32 -19.86
N SER A 18 -22.67 -17.32 -19.10
CA SER A 18 -23.03 -18.74 -19.32
C SER A 18 -22.77 -19.22 -20.75
N GLY A 19 -21.71 -18.71 -21.39
CA GLY A 19 -21.36 -19.01 -22.78
C GLY A 19 -22.15 -18.24 -23.84
N ASN A 20 -23.07 -17.34 -23.45
CA ASN A 20 -23.75 -16.45 -24.38
C ASN A 20 -22.97 -15.13 -24.53
N PHE A 21 -22.84 -14.65 -25.75
CA PHE A 21 -22.29 -13.32 -26.02
C PHE A 21 -23.29 -12.25 -25.56
N VAL A 22 -22.83 -11.34 -24.70
CA VAL A 22 -23.66 -10.26 -24.12
C VAL A 22 -23.09 -8.87 -24.33
N GLY A 23 -21.98 -8.72 -25.06
CA GLY A 23 -21.38 -7.41 -25.36
C GLY A 23 -22.09 -6.66 -26.49
N PHE A 24 -21.45 -5.56 -26.92
CA PHE A 24 -21.98 -4.64 -27.92
C PHE A 24 -22.58 -5.32 -29.16
N GLY A 25 -23.76 -4.84 -29.54
CA GLY A 25 -24.51 -5.33 -30.71
C GLY A 25 -25.44 -6.50 -30.40
N SER A 26 -25.43 -6.97 -29.14
CA SER A 26 -26.45 -7.87 -28.61
C SER A 26 -27.70 -7.08 -28.16
N GLY A 27 -28.77 -7.80 -27.80
CA GLY A 27 -29.93 -7.17 -27.14
C GLY A 27 -29.69 -6.79 -25.68
N TYR A 28 -28.55 -7.19 -25.11
CA TYR A 28 -28.18 -6.94 -23.72
C TYR A 28 -27.34 -5.67 -23.58
N ASP A 29 -26.53 -5.39 -24.60
CA ASP A 29 -25.73 -4.18 -24.70
C ASP A 29 -25.86 -3.56 -26.12
N PRO A 30 -26.75 -2.57 -26.28
CA PRO A 30 -26.97 -1.90 -27.55
C PRO A 30 -26.01 -0.71 -27.78
N LEU A 31 -25.18 -0.33 -26.80
CA LEU A 31 -24.36 0.88 -26.88
C LEU A 31 -22.93 0.56 -27.33
N PRO A 32 -22.32 1.37 -28.20
CA PRO A 32 -20.97 1.12 -28.68
C PRO A 32 -19.92 1.32 -27.59
N GLU A 33 -18.93 0.43 -27.58
CA GLU A 33 -17.81 0.46 -26.64
C GLU A 33 -16.80 1.59 -26.94
N PRO A 34 -16.09 2.11 -25.91
CA PRO A 34 -16.27 1.76 -24.50
C PRO A 34 -17.39 2.55 -23.82
N ASP A 35 -18.05 1.93 -22.85
CA ASP A 35 -19.05 2.58 -21.97
C ASP A 35 -18.48 3.79 -21.21
N ASN A 36 -17.19 3.72 -20.86
CA ASN A 36 -16.43 4.79 -20.24
C ASN A 36 -15.22 5.14 -21.10
N ASP A 37 -15.09 6.42 -21.47
CA ASP A 37 -13.98 6.91 -22.29
C ASP A 37 -12.63 6.98 -21.54
N GLY A 38 -12.65 6.80 -20.21
CA GLY A 38 -11.47 6.80 -19.35
C GLY A 38 -11.01 8.19 -18.91
N ILE A 39 -11.56 9.28 -19.46
CA ILE A 39 -11.09 10.65 -19.21
C ILE A 39 -11.21 11.00 -17.72
N ASP A 40 -12.36 10.71 -17.11
CA ASP A 40 -12.61 11.01 -15.70
C ASP A 40 -11.74 10.16 -14.77
N VAL A 41 -11.48 8.90 -15.13
CA VAL A 41 -10.60 7.99 -14.38
C VAL A 41 -9.16 8.50 -14.42
N GLU A 42 -8.69 8.93 -15.58
CA GLU A 42 -7.35 9.53 -15.74
C GLU A 42 -7.23 10.85 -14.99
N ALA A 43 -8.23 11.73 -15.08
CA ALA A 43 -8.27 13.00 -14.37
C ALA A 43 -8.24 12.79 -12.85
N PHE A 44 -9.04 11.84 -12.34
CA PHE A 44 -9.03 11.48 -10.93
C PHE A 44 -7.69 10.89 -10.49
N ALA A 45 -7.13 9.96 -11.28
CA ALA A 45 -5.81 9.37 -10.99
C ALA A 45 -4.71 10.45 -10.96
N LEU A 46 -4.75 11.41 -11.89
CA LEU A 46 -3.81 12.53 -11.92
C LEU A 46 -3.97 13.42 -10.69
N PHE A 47 -5.20 13.73 -10.29
CA PHE A 47 -5.48 14.48 -9.07
C PHE A 47 -4.88 13.79 -7.84
N ILE A 48 -5.16 12.49 -7.64
CA ILE A 48 -4.63 11.72 -6.50
C ILE A 48 -3.10 11.66 -6.53
N ARG A 49 -2.50 11.37 -7.68
CA ARG A 49 -1.02 11.30 -7.85
C ARG A 49 -0.32 12.65 -7.63
N SER A 50 -1.04 13.75 -7.79
CA SER A 50 -0.52 15.10 -7.58
C SER A 50 -0.57 15.55 -6.10
N THR A 51 -1.15 14.74 -5.22
CA THR A 51 -1.20 15.03 -3.78
C THR A 51 0.15 14.77 -3.10
N LYS A 52 0.51 15.63 -2.15
CA LYS A 52 1.70 15.44 -1.31
C LYS A 52 1.38 14.52 -0.14
N ALA A 53 2.39 13.79 0.32
CA ALA A 53 2.31 13.08 1.60
C ALA A 53 2.00 14.08 2.73
N PRO A 54 1.14 13.71 3.71
CA PRO A 54 0.91 14.52 4.89
C PRO A 54 2.22 14.86 5.61
N SER A 55 2.35 16.08 6.12
CA SER A 55 3.49 16.43 6.97
C SER A 55 3.46 15.60 8.25
N ARG A 56 4.62 15.39 8.89
CA ARG A 56 4.67 14.83 10.24
C ARG A 56 4.13 15.82 11.27
N GLY A 57 3.78 15.31 12.45
CA GLY A 57 3.53 16.09 13.66
C GLY A 57 4.82 16.70 14.24
N ALA A 58 4.72 17.23 15.45
CA ALA A 58 5.87 17.82 16.15
C ALA A 58 7.00 16.81 16.37
N ILE A 59 8.25 17.24 16.19
CA ILE A 59 9.44 16.40 16.36
C ILE A 59 10.14 16.77 17.67
N THR A 60 9.68 16.13 18.75
CA THR A 60 10.26 16.23 20.10
C THR A 60 11.46 15.29 20.25
N ASP A 61 12.13 15.34 21.40
CA ASP A 61 13.23 14.41 21.69
C ASP A 61 12.74 12.97 21.83
N ASP A 62 11.56 12.74 22.40
CA ASP A 62 10.94 11.41 22.44
C ASP A 62 10.63 10.89 21.04
N VAL A 63 10.21 11.75 20.10
CA VAL A 63 10.00 11.34 18.70
C VAL A 63 11.33 10.94 18.03
N ARG A 64 12.42 11.65 18.33
CA ARG A 64 13.76 11.31 17.80
C ARG A 64 14.29 10.02 18.40
N LEU A 65 14.13 9.82 19.70
CA LEU A 65 14.52 8.60 20.40
C LEU A 65 13.65 7.42 19.96
N GLY A 66 12.35 7.64 19.80
CA GLY A 66 11.40 6.65 19.28
C GLY A 66 11.73 6.19 17.88
N GLN A 67 12.17 7.09 16.99
CA GLN A 67 12.67 6.68 15.69
C GLN A 67 13.92 5.80 15.80
N LYS A 68 14.85 6.12 16.71
CA LYS A 68 16.01 5.24 16.95
C LYS A 68 15.59 3.86 17.46
N GLN A 69 14.59 3.79 18.35
CA GLN A 69 14.04 2.51 18.81
C GLN A 69 13.39 1.74 17.65
N PHE A 70 12.61 2.42 16.79
CA PHE A 70 11.98 1.84 15.60
C PHE A 70 13.00 1.15 14.70
N ASP A 71 14.13 1.82 14.47
CA ASP A 71 15.24 1.28 13.68
C ASP A 71 15.93 0.11 14.42
N ALA A 72 16.20 0.28 15.72
CA ALA A 72 16.95 -0.69 16.53
C ALA A 72 16.24 -2.02 16.75
N ILE A 73 14.91 -2.01 16.95
CA ILE A 73 14.13 -3.24 17.18
C ILE A 73 13.74 -3.95 15.87
N GLY A 74 14.02 -3.34 14.72
CA GLY A 74 13.82 -3.95 13.41
C GLY A 74 12.53 -3.57 12.67
N CYS A 75 11.73 -2.61 13.16
CA CYS A 75 10.54 -2.15 12.42
C CYS A 75 10.90 -1.61 11.03
N ALA A 76 12.07 -0.96 10.93
CA ALA A 76 12.58 -0.38 9.68
C ALA A 76 12.98 -1.40 8.60
N VAL A 77 12.99 -2.71 8.91
CA VAL A 77 13.27 -3.76 7.90
C VAL A 77 12.21 -3.77 6.80
N CYS A 78 10.93 -3.66 7.17
CA CYS A 78 9.82 -3.54 6.21
C CYS A 78 9.37 -2.08 6.06
N HIS A 79 9.38 -1.31 7.15
CA HIS A 79 8.98 0.10 7.14
C HIS A 79 10.15 1.03 6.79
N VAL A 80 10.73 0.82 5.61
CA VAL A 80 11.98 1.45 5.17
C VAL A 80 11.85 2.96 4.95
N SER A 81 12.85 3.70 5.42
CA SER A 81 12.99 5.14 5.21
C SER A 81 14.45 5.58 5.46
N PRO A 82 15.02 6.52 4.68
CA PRO A 82 14.44 7.15 3.49
C PRO A 82 14.53 6.26 2.24
N ILE A 83 13.76 6.61 1.20
CA ILE A 83 13.88 6.07 -0.16
C ILE A 83 14.22 7.22 -1.11
N VAL A 84 15.14 6.99 -2.05
CA VAL A 84 15.45 7.94 -3.12
C VAL A 84 14.80 7.46 -4.41
N THR A 85 13.96 8.29 -5.02
CA THR A 85 13.37 7.96 -6.32
C THR A 85 14.43 7.95 -7.42
N ALA A 86 14.21 7.13 -8.45
CA ALA A 86 15.10 7.03 -9.59
C ALA A 86 15.38 8.39 -10.25
N ALA A 87 16.50 8.50 -10.97
CA ALA A 87 16.87 9.74 -11.64
C ALA A 87 15.87 10.11 -12.74
N PRO A 88 15.66 11.42 -13.03
CA PRO A 88 14.90 11.86 -14.19
C PRO A 88 15.43 11.18 -15.48
N GLY A 89 14.52 10.78 -16.36
CA GLY A 89 14.85 10.06 -17.59
C GLY A 89 15.03 8.55 -17.41
N THR A 90 15.00 8.02 -16.18
CA THR A 90 15.03 6.56 -15.95
C THR A 90 13.78 5.92 -16.51
N LEU A 91 13.94 4.85 -17.29
CA LEU A 91 12.85 4.04 -17.82
C LEU A 91 12.46 2.97 -16.79
N ILE A 92 11.19 2.92 -16.41
CA ILE A 92 10.63 1.91 -15.51
C ILE A 92 9.39 1.26 -16.13
N ASN A 93 8.90 0.17 -15.53
CA ASN A 93 7.77 -0.61 -16.02
C ASN A 93 7.96 -1.05 -17.49
N ALA A 94 9.07 -1.75 -17.77
CA ALA A 94 9.46 -2.17 -19.12
C ALA A 94 9.53 -1.03 -20.17
N GLY A 95 9.82 0.21 -19.73
CA GLY A 95 9.91 1.38 -20.60
C GLY A 95 8.60 2.14 -20.79
N ALA A 96 7.49 1.66 -20.21
CA ALA A 96 6.20 2.33 -20.30
C ALA A 96 6.18 3.68 -19.55
N LEU A 97 7.07 3.89 -18.58
CA LEU A 97 7.17 5.16 -17.85
C LEU A 97 8.60 5.68 -17.85
N THR A 98 8.77 6.93 -18.29
CA THR A 98 9.99 7.71 -18.07
C THR A 98 9.82 8.59 -16.84
N VAL A 99 10.71 8.46 -15.86
CA VAL A 99 10.64 9.26 -14.62
C VAL A 99 10.80 10.75 -14.94
N PRO A 100 9.81 11.61 -14.64
CA PRO A 100 9.89 13.03 -14.94
C PRO A 100 10.77 13.77 -13.91
N TYR A 101 11.28 14.95 -14.27
CA TYR A 101 12.05 15.81 -13.36
C TYR A 101 11.32 16.14 -12.04
N ALA A 102 9.99 16.23 -12.09
CA ALA A 102 9.16 16.48 -10.93
C ALA A 102 9.21 15.34 -9.90
N LEU A 103 9.44 14.09 -10.34
CA LEU A 103 9.43 12.90 -9.48
C LEU A 103 10.81 12.26 -9.30
N GLY A 104 11.81 12.62 -10.12
CA GLY A 104 13.15 12.04 -10.03
C GLY A 104 14.05 12.68 -8.95
N ASN A 105 14.98 11.88 -8.43
CA ASN A 105 15.95 12.25 -7.38
C ASN A 105 15.30 12.89 -6.14
N LYS A 106 14.14 12.38 -5.72
CA LYS A 106 13.43 12.85 -4.54
C LYS A 106 13.72 11.93 -3.37
N ILE A 107 14.04 12.53 -2.22
CA ILE A 107 14.14 11.81 -0.95
C ILE A 107 12.74 11.77 -0.34
N LEU A 108 12.20 10.57 -0.23
CA LEU A 108 10.91 10.30 0.39
C LEU A 108 11.12 9.54 1.70
N ARG A 109 10.18 9.69 2.64
CA ARG A 109 10.22 9.01 3.94
C ARG A 109 8.93 8.23 4.20
N PRO A 110 8.60 7.24 3.37
CA PRO A 110 7.30 6.55 3.44
C PRO A 110 7.18 5.61 4.64
N PHE A 111 8.32 5.16 5.19
CA PHE A 111 8.36 4.08 6.17
C PHE A 111 7.61 2.84 5.64
N SER A 112 7.99 2.43 4.43
CA SER A 112 7.48 1.25 3.73
C SER A 112 8.42 0.93 2.58
N ASP A 113 8.72 -0.35 2.42
CA ASP A 113 9.41 -0.91 1.27
C ASP A 113 8.49 -1.18 0.06
N PHE A 114 7.17 -1.03 0.24
CA PHE A 114 6.12 -1.36 -0.72
C PHE A 114 6.13 -2.82 -1.21
N LEU A 115 6.81 -3.73 -0.51
CA LEU A 115 6.85 -5.16 -0.83
C LEU A 115 5.72 -5.92 -0.13
N LEU A 116 5.48 -7.16 -0.58
CA LEU A 116 4.53 -8.09 0.01
C LEU A 116 5.20 -8.93 1.11
N HIS A 117 4.63 -8.93 2.31
CA HIS A 117 5.12 -9.71 3.45
C HIS A 117 4.00 -10.49 4.13
N ASP A 118 4.33 -11.67 4.64
CA ASP A 118 3.47 -12.46 5.51
C ASP A 118 3.71 -12.08 6.97
N ILE A 119 2.80 -11.28 7.50
CA ILE A 119 2.76 -10.91 8.92
C ILE A 119 1.62 -11.62 9.67
N GLY A 120 1.07 -12.69 9.11
CA GLY A 120 -0.03 -13.48 9.68
C GLY A 120 -1.42 -12.85 9.56
N THR A 121 -1.59 -11.85 8.68
CA THR A 121 -2.87 -11.16 8.46
C THR A 121 -3.21 -11.07 6.97
N GLY A 122 -2.95 -12.11 6.19
CA GLY A 122 -3.42 -12.18 4.81
C GLY A 122 -4.95 -12.22 4.72
N ASP A 123 -5.48 -11.87 3.55
CA ASP A 123 -6.92 -11.90 3.24
C ASP A 123 -7.35 -13.25 2.67
N GLY A 124 -6.41 -14.16 2.43
CA GLY A 124 -6.65 -15.46 1.84
C GLY A 124 -6.82 -15.42 0.32
N ILE A 125 -6.57 -14.28 -0.33
CA ILE A 125 -6.77 -14.08 -1.76
C ILE A 125 -5.40 -14.05 -2.46
N PRO A 126 -5.01 -15.10 -3.21
CA PRO A 126 -3.76 -15.07 -3.95
C PRO A 126 -3.85 -14.08 -5.11
N ILE A 127 -2.71 -13.50 -5.49
CA ILE A 127 -2.63 -12.55 -6.61
C ILE A 127 -3.10 -13.16 -7.94
N GLN A 128 -2.96 -14.48 -8.08
CA GLN A 128 -3.55 -15.25 -9.17
C GLN A 128 -4.09 -16.59 -8.62
N PRO A 129 -5.19 -17.12 -9.19
CA PRO A 129 -5.79 -18.37 -8.74
C PRO A 129 -5.05 -19.60 -9.28
N THR A 130 -3.72 -19.65 -9.11
CA THR A 130 -2.90 -20.80 -9.53
C THR A 130 -2.05 -21.32 -8.36
N PRO A 131 -1.61 -22.59 -8.39
CA PRO A 131 -0.76 -23.15 -7.33
C PRO A 131 0.54 -22.38 -7.11
N GLU A 132 1.13 -21.80 -8.17
CA GLU A 132 2.37 -21.02 -8.10
C GLU A 132 2.22 -19.77 -7.21
N PHE A 133 1.04 -19.14 -7.21
CA PHE A 133 0.78 -17.92 -6.46
C PHE A 133 0.05 -18.16 -5.13
N ALA A 134 -0.19 -19.41 -4.72
CA ALA A 134 -0.97 -19.74 -3.53
C ALA A 134 -0.43 -19.06 -2.25
N GLU A 135 0.90 -18.97 -2.09
CA GLU A 135 1.52 -18.33 -0.91
C GLU A 135 1.26 -16.82 -0.81
N THR A 136 0.87 -16.16 -1.90
CA THR A 136 0.60 -14.71 -1.89
C THR A 136 -0.68 -14.37 -1.13
N ALA A 137 -1.57 -15.34 -0.93
CA ALA A 137 -2.80 -15.19 -0.14
C ALA A 137 -2.56 -14.74 1.32
N ASN A 138 -1.38 -15.06 1.86
CA ASN A 138 -0.99 -14.69 3.21
C ASN A 138 -0.20 -13.39 3.29
N LYS A 139 0.14 -12.78 2.13
CA LYS A 139 1.05 -11.65 2.06
C LYS A 139 0.29 -10.36 1.81
N MET A 140 0.69 -9.32 2.54
CA MET A 140 0.13 -7.98 2.42
C MET A 140 1.22 -7.00 2.06
N ARG A 141 0.89 -6.00 1.24
CA ARG A 141 1.82 -4.92 0.93
C ARG A 141 2.06 -4.09 2.18
N THR A 142 3.31 -3.82 2.54
CA THR A 142 3.64 -2.90 3.64
C THR A 142 3.01 -1.54 3.37
N ALA A 143 2.02 -1.14 4.19
CA ALA A 143 1.41 0.17 4.06
C ALA A 143 2.41 1.27 4.47
N PRO A 144 2.55 2.37 3.69
CA PRO A 144 3.35 3.51 4.13
C PRO A 144 2.75 4.13 5.39
N LEU A 145 3.59 4.50 6.35
CA LEU A 145 3.15 5.09 7.61
C LEU A 145 2.91 6.62 7.52
N TRP A 146 2.89 7.19 6.31
CA TRP A 146 2.53 8.59 6.11
C TRP A 146 1.12 8.91 6.63
N GLY A 147 1.03 9.89 7.54
CA GLY A 147 -0.22 10.30 8.15
C GLY A 147 -0.79 9.25 9.11
N LEU A 148 0.01 8.33 9.64
CA LEU A 148 -0.43 7.31 10.60
C LEU A 148 -1.18 7.91 11.79
N ARG A 149 -0.78 9.10 12.27
CA ARG A 149 -1.42 9.79 13.41
C ARG A 149 -2.89 10.14 13.16
N THR A 150 -3.31 10.29 11.90
CA THR A 150 -4.69 10.64 11.55
C THR A 150 -5.55 9.42 11.23
N ARG A 151 -5.01 8.20 11.39
CA ARG A 151 -5.73 6.94 11.12
C ARG A 151 -6.28 6.36 12.43
N ASN A 152 -7.54 5.97 12.41
CA ASN A 152 -8.25 5.34 13.53
C ASN A 152 -8.64 3.87 13.26
N ARG A 153 -8.38 3.37 12.04
CA ARG A 153 -8.51 1.97 11.64
C ARG A 153 -7.21 1.56 10.97
N LEU A 154 -6.61 0.51 11.46
CA LEU A 154 -5.29 0.02 11.06
C LEU A 154 -5.40 -1.43 10.55
N MET A 155 -4.31 -1.89 9.92
CA MET A 155 -4.24 -3.14 9.16
C MET A 155 -5.17 -3.14 7.93
N HIS A 156 -5.02 -4.13 7.07
CA HIS A 156 -5.80 -4.24 5.83
C HIS A 156 -7.32 -4.43 6.08
N ASP A 157 -7.68 -5.07 7.20
CA ASP A 157 -9.07 -5.35 7.59
C ASP A 157 -9.73 -4.25 8.42
N GLY A 158 -8.96 -3.23 8.84
CA GLY A 158 -9.48 -2.12 9.64
C GLY A 158 -9.98 -2.51 11.04
N LEU A 159 -9.55 -3.67 11.56
CA LEU A 159 -9.97 -4.21 12.86
C LEU A 159 -9.05 -3.84 14.03
N SER A 160 -7.97 -3.10 13.78
CA SER A 160 -7.08 -2.58 14.82
C SER A 160 -7.36 -1.09 15.06
N PHE A 161 -7.72 -0.74 16.29
CA PHE A 161 -8.14 0.63 16.65
C PHE A 161 -7.03 1.43 17.34
N THR A 162 -5.99 0.77 17.84
CA THR A 162 -4.79 1.43 18.37
C THR A 162 -3.53 0.93 17.65
N LYS A 163 -2.47 1.74 17.65
CA LYS A 163 -1.18 1.35 17.08
C LYS A 163 -0.59 0.15 17.83
N ASN A 164 -0.80 0.08 19.16
CA ASN A 164 -0.40 -1.08 19.94
C ASN A 164 -1.13 -2.35 19.47
N ASP A 165 -2.45 -2.32 19.27
CA ASP A 165 -3.19 -3.49 18.78
C ASP A 165 -2.71 -3.92 17.39
N ALA A 166 -2.38 -2.96 16.52
CA ALA A 166 -1.78 -3.26 15.22
C ALA A 166 -0.40 -3.93 15.39
N ILE A 167 0.47 -3.41 16.26
CA ILE A 167 1.79 -4.00 16.55
C ILE A 167 1.63 -5.44 17.06
N GLN A 168 0.73 -5.70 18.00
CA GLN A 168 0.54 -7.06 18.55
C GLN A 168 0.09 -8.09 17.52
N ARG A 169 -0.59 -7.64 16.45
CA ARG A 169 -1.02 -8.51 15.34
C ARG A 169 0.09 -8.82 14.33
N HIS A 170 1.26 -8.19 14.43
CA HIS A 170 2.40 -8.55 13.59
C HIS A 170 2.95 -9.91 14.03
N ALA A 171 2.70 -10.93 13.21
CA ALA A 171 3.17 -12.30 13.39
C ALA A 171 4.09 -12.69 12.21
N GLY A 172 4.25 -14.00 11.97
CA GLY A 172 5.03 -14.50 10.83
C GLY A 172 6.42 -13.88 10.74
N GLN A 173 6.74 -13.24 9.62
CA GLN A 173 8.02 -12.59 9.39
C GLN A 173 8.32 -11.44 10.37
N ALA A 174 7.29 -10.85 10.98
CA ALA A 174 7.41 -9.73 11.92
C ALA A 174 7.32 -10.13 13.40
N ALA A 175 7.17 -11.43 13.71
CA ALA A 175 6.99 -11.91 15.09
C ALA A 175 8.16 -11.51 16.00
N ALA A 176 9.40 -11.66 15.54
CA ALA A 176 10.59 -11.29 16.31
C ALA A 176 10.64 -9.79 16.63
N VAL A 177 10.18 -8.94 15.72
CA VAL A 177 10.13 -7.48 15.90
C VAL A 177 9.04 -7.09 16.89
N ARG A 178 7.86 -7.73 16.82
CA ARG A 178 6.80 -7.57 17.83
C ARG A 178 7.31 -7.97 19.22
N ASP A 179 8.02 -9.08 19.31
CA ASP A 179 8.53 -9.57 20.59
C ASP A 179 9.63 -8.64 21.15
N ALA A 180 10.48 -8.07 20.28
CA ALA A 180 11.43 -7.02 20.66
C ALA A 180 10.74 -5.74 21.16
N PHE A 181 9.64 -5.33 20.52
CA PHE A 181 8.80 -4.24 21.03
C PHE A 181 8.25 -4.55 22.43
N ASN A 182 7.76 -5.77 22.65
CA ASN A 182 7.23 -6.21 23.93
C ASN A 182 8.31 -6.23 25.04
N ALA A 183 9.57 -6.49 24.68
CA ALA A 183 10.72 -6.48 25.58
C ALA A 183 11.25 -5.08 25.93
N LEU A 184 10.81 -4.02 25.24
CA LEU A 184 11.14 -2.64 25.63
C LEU A 184 10.55 -2.32 27.01
N ASP A 185 11.27 -1.48 27.76
CA ASP A 185 10.75 -0.86 28.96
C ASP A 185 9.68 0.19 28.64
N ASP A 186 8.99 0.70 29.66
CA ASP A 186 7.88 1.63 29.48
C ASP A 186 8.31 2.92 28.79
N THR A 187 9.53 3.39 29.06
CA THR A 187 10.11 4.57 28.41
C THR A 187 10.33 4.32 26.92
N GLY A 188 10.95 3.20 26.55
CA GLY A 188 11.20 2.83 25.16
C GLY A 188 9.89 2.66 24.36
N LYS A 189 8.88 2.03 24.97
CA LYS A 189 7.54 1.90 24.37
C LYS A 189 6.89 3.26 24.17
N ALA A 190 6.92 4.14 25.18
CA ALA A 190 6.33 5.48 25.07
C ALA A 190 7.02 6.33 24.00
N GLN A 191 8.34 6.24 23.87
CA GLN A 191 9.11 6.92 22.83
C GLN A 191 8.75 6.40 21.45
N LEU A 192 8.71 5.08 21.26
CA LEU A 192 8.32 4.48 19.98
C LEU A 192 6.91 4.91 19.59
N MET A 193 5.96 4.87 20.53
CA MET A 193 4.58 5.32 20.28
C MET A 193 4.53 6.82 19.94
N SER A 194 5.31 7.67 20.61
CA SER A 194 5.43 9.09 20.28
C SER A 194 5.93 9.28 18.85
N PHE A 195 6.90 8.48 18.41
CA PHE A 195 7.35 8.47 17.03
C PHE A 195 6.23 8.08 16.07
N LEU A 196 5.49 6.99 16.31
CA LEU A 196 4.37 6.57 15.47
C LEU A 196 3.24 7.61 15.42
N GLU A 197 2.94 8.29 16.53
CA GLU A 197 1.95 9.38 16.59
C GLU A 197 2.44 10.68 15.95
N SER A 198 3.73 10.78 15.62
CA SER A 198 4.26 11.88 14.82
C SER A 198 4.13 11.64 13.31
N LEU A 199 3.85 10.41 12.88
CA LEU A 199 3.82 10.05 11.45
C LEU A 199 2.54 10.46 10.74
#